data_AF-A0A6I1WYT5-F1
#
_entry.id   AF-A0A6I1WYT5-F1
#
_cell.length_a   1.000
_cell.length_b   1.000
_cell.length_c   1.000
_cell.angle_alpha   90.00
_cell.angle_beta   90.00
_cell.angle_gamma   90.00
#
_symmetry.space_group_name_H-M   'P 1'
#
loop_
_entity.id
_entity.type
_entity.pdbx_description
1 polymer ?
#
loop_
_entity_poly.entity_id
_entity_poly.type
_entity_poly.pdbx_seq_one_letter_code
_entity_poly.pdbx_strand_id
1 'polypeptide(L)'
;MKKNTTTNQYVPTDVLKCTVIAVDLAKRVFQVAGQDAAGLTVYEERINSRESFHAFLRKLPTSITVLVETGPGAQAWAQLLKTQGNPVRILPAQHVANHRSGPKNDRNDALAILRAGRDTSISSVPVKSAAALAMQALHRVRQGYVRRRTAMSNQMRGLLLEHGLAMAQGDSAFSQGIPRILEDATQPLPDMLRELIDELLGEWSQLGERINVLTGRLETAAKNDETAKRLMTVRGIGPIISTAVIAKQTEPERFANARQFAAYFGLVPKQNSSGEKVRLGKMSKHGDAYLRSLAIQGAHAVLRQVKATSEDPDDRRLQRWVSRLGRKEAAVRLANRNLRIIWVLLQNDQTYRRQVGNAQEAAMS
;
A
#
# COMPACT_ATOMS: atom_id res chain seq x y z
N MET A 1 52.43 -11.53 -2.28
CA MET A 1 52.34 -11.24 -0.83
C MET A 1 50.92 -10.85 -0.49
N LYS A 2 50.20 -11.72 0.23
CA LYS A 2 48.83 -11.49 0.69
C LYS A 2 48.88 -10.40 1.77
N LYS A 3 48.31 -9.21 1.50
CA LYS A 3 48.07 -8.22 2.56
C LYS A 3 46.90 -8.73 3.39
N ASN A 4 47.21 -9.21 4.59
CA ASN A 4 46.23 -9.46 5.64
C ASN A 4 45.54 -8.14 5.96
N THR A 5 44.29 -7.99 5.52
CA THR A 5 43.44 -6.88 5.91
C THR A 5 42.98 -7.14 7.34
N THR A 6 43.74 -6.61 8.30
CA THR A 6 43.34 -6.54 9.69
C THR A 6 41.97 -5.89 9.78
N THR A 7 40.98 -6.62 10.28
CA THR A 7 39.62 -6.17 10.52
C THR A 7 39.67 -4.98 11.49
N ASN A 8 39.66 -3.76 10.96
CA ASN A 8 39.76 -2.56 11.77
C ASN A 8 38.52 -2.48 12.70
N GLN A 9 38.75 -2.62 14.00
CA GLN A 9 37.71 -2.73 15.02
C GLN A 9 37.07 -1.38 15.39
N TYR A 10 37.66 -0.25 14.96
CA TYR A 10 37.16 1.09 15.29
C TYR A 10 36.13 1.64 14.30
N VAL A 11 35.15 2.37 14.84
CA VAL A 11 34.28 3.27 14.08
C VAL A 11 35.10 4.51 13.71
N PRO A 12 35.03 5.03 12.47
CA PRO A 12 35.72 6.27 12.12
C PRO A 12 35.38 7.41 13.09
N THR A 13 36.37 8.18 13.51
CA THR A 13 36.20 9.21 14.56
C THR A 13 35.15 10.26 14.19
N ASP A 14 34.95 10.53 12.90
CA ASP A 14 33.95 11.47 12.40
C ASP A 14 32.51 10.96 12.53
N VAL A 15 32.30 9.64 12.53
CA VAL A 15 30.98 9.04 12.79
C VAL A 15 30.55 9.29 14.24
N LEU A 16 31.50 9.34 15.19
CA LEU A 16 31.20 9.63 16.60
C LEU A 16 30.74 11.08 16.82
N LYS A 17 31.05 12.00 15.90
CA LYS A 17 30.56 13.39 15.91
C LYS A 17 29.13 13.50 15.34
N CYS A 18 28.65 12.46 14.66
CA CYS A 18 27.34 12.49 14.04
C CYS A 18 26.23 12.30 15.08
N THR A 19 25.15 13.07 14.96
CA THR A 19 23.88 12.84 15.65
C THR A 19 22.87 12.13 14.75
N VAL A 20 23.00 12.34 13.44
CA VAL A 20 22.11 11.78 12.41
C VAL A 20 22.94 11.22 11.27
N ILE A 21 22.57 10.03 10.78
CA ILE A 21 23.16 9.41 9.59
C ILE A 21 22.06 9.09 8.60
N ALA A 22 22.21 9.48 7.35
CA ALA A 22 21.39 9.03 6.24
C ALA A 22 22.09 7.94 5.44
N VAL A 23 21.31 6.99 4.95
CA VAL A 23 21.77 5.95 4.04
C VAL A 23 20.90 5.92 2.80
N ASP A 24 21.53 6.14 1.64
CA ASP A 24 20.97 5.76 0.36
C ASP A 24 21.21 4.26 0.11
N LEU A 25 20.12 3.51 0.00
CA LEU A 25 20.13 2.05 -0.04
C LEU A 25 20.14 1.54 -1.47
N ALA A 26 21.21 0.83 -1.86
CA ALA A 26 21.20 0.02 -3.08
C ALA A 26 21.38 -1.48 -2.78
N LYS A 27 21.44 -2.29 -3.83
CA LYS A 27 21.57 -3.76 -3.68
C LYS A 27 22.92 -4.17 -3.08
N ARG A 28 23.99 -3.47 -3.42
CA ARG A 28 25.38 -3.84 -3.08
C ARG A 28 26.22 -2.68 -2.57
N VAL A 29 25.98 -1.47 -3.07
CA VAL A 29 26.71 -0.26 -2.70
C VAL A 29 25.79 0.67 -1.92
N PHE A 30 26.30 1.28 -0.87
CA PHE A 30 25.54 2.12 0.04
C PHE A 30 26.27 3.45 0.18
N GLN A 31 25.56 4.55 -0.02
CA GLN A 31 26.11 5.87 0.24
C GLN A 31 25.60 6.34 1.61
N VAL A 32 26.55 6.69 2.48
CA VAL A 32 26.28 7.15 3.83
C VAL A 32 26.70 8.61 3.94
N ALA A 33 25.87 9.41 4.60
CA ALA A 33 26.20 10.79 4.95
C ALA A 33 25.76 11.06 6.39
N GLY A 34 26.61 11.68 7.19
CA GLY A 34 26.41 11.95 8.61
C GLY A 34 26.48 13.43 8.94
N GLN A 35 25.63 13.88 9.86
CA GLN A 35 25.57 15.26 10.33
C GLN A 35 25.76 15.35 11.84
N ASP A 36 26.44 16.41 12.27
CA ASP A 36 26.59 16.76 13.68
C ASP A 36 25.31 17.42 14.25
N ALA A 37 25.38 17.87 15.50
CA ALA A 37 24.26 18.54 16.16
C ALA A 37 23.88 19.91 15.55
N ALA A 38 24.82 20.57 14.86
CA ALA A 38 24.58 21.83 14.16
C ALA A 38 23.99 21.61 12.75
N GLY A 39 23.90 20.36 12.30
CA GLY A 39 23.47 20.01 10.95
C GLY A 39 24.56 20.25 9.91
N LEU A 40 25.84 20.31 10.28
CA LEU A 40 26.92 20.28 9.31
C LEU A 40 27.16 18.84 8.88
N THR A 41 27.31 18.59 7.58
CA THR A 41 27.72 17.26 7.09
C THR A 41 29.19 17.06 7.44
N VAL A 42 29.47 16.13 8.37
CA VAL A 42 30.81 15.87 8.91
C VAL A 42 31.35 14.49 8.51
N TYR A 43 30.54 13.66 7.87
CA TYR A 43 30.92 12.32 7.44
C TYR A 43 30.24 11.98 6.11
N GLU A 44 30.99 11.42 5.17
CA GLU A 44 30.46 10.84 3.93
C GLU A 44 31.30 9.61 3.58
N GLU A 45 30.66 8.47 3.33
CA GLU A 45 31.35 7.23 2.95
C GLU A 45 30.54 6.43 1.94
N ARG A 46 31.24 5.85 0.96
CA ARG A 46 30.69 4.87 0.02
C ARG A 46 31.10 3.47 0.44
N ILE A 47 30.14 2.67 0.90
CA ILE A 47 30.36 1.30 1.36
C ILE A 47 29.99 0.33 0.24
N ASN A 48 30.98 -0.44 -0.26
CA ASN A 48 30.85 -1.21 -1.50
C ASN A 48 30.34 -2.66 -1.35
N SER A 49 29.97 -3.08 -0.15
CA SER A 49 29.42 -4.42 0.10
C SER A 49 28.33 -4.42 1.18
N ARG A 50 27.46 -5.43 1.14
CA ARG A 50 26.41 -5.62 2.16
C ARG A 50 27.00 -6.01 3.51
N GLU A 51 28.08 -6.80 3.49
CA GLU A 51 28.77 -7.31 4.66
C GLU A 51 29.45 -6.16 5.41
N SER A 52 30.16 -5.28 4.68
CA SER A 52 30.76 -4.07 5.24
C SER A 52 29.69 -3.10 5.76
N PHE A 53 28.58 -2.95 5.05
CA PHE A 53 27.48 -2.09 5.51
C PHE A 53 26.81 -2.63 6.77
N HIS A 54 26.56 -3.94 6.84
CA HIS A 54 26.06 -4.59 8.05
C HIS A 54 27.03 -4.43 9.23
N ALA A 55 28.33 -4.61 9.00
CA ALA A 55 29.36 -4.40 10.01
C ALA A 55 29.43 -2.94 10.47
N PHE A 56 29.25 -1.98 9.56
CA PHE A 56 29.16 -0.56 9.88
C PHE A 56 27.97 -0.27 10.80
N LEU A 57 26.75 -0.70 10.42
CA LEU A 57 25.55 -0.47 11.23
C LEU A 57 25.67 -1.07 12.64
N ARG A 58 26.23 -2.29 12.77
CA ARG A 58 26.43 -2.95 14.07
C ARG A 58 27.34 -2.19 15.04
N LYS A 59 28.18 -1.30 14.53
CA LYS A 59 29.09 -0.51 15.34
C LYS A 59 28.56 0.89 15.62
N LEU A 60 27.41 1.29 15.07
CA LEU A 60 26.85 2.62 15.27
C LEU A 60 26.44 2.83 16.74
N PRO A 61 26.90 3.90 17.39
CA PRO A 61 26.39 4.28 18.71
C PRO A 61 24.87 4.44 18.71
N THR A 62 24.20 3.98 19.77
CA THR A 62 22.73 4.04 19.90
C THR A 62 22.20 5.46 20.03
N SER A 63 23.05 6.45 20.30
CA SER A 63 22.72 7.88 20.27
C SER A 63 22.45 8.42 18.86
N ILE A 64 22.90 7.72 17.81
CA ILE A 64 22.78 8.18 16.43
C ILE A 64 21.42 7.77 15.84
N THR A 65 20.68 8.75 15.32
CA THR A 65 19.47 8.51 14.55
C THR A 65 19.81 8.15 13.11
N VAL A 66 19.27 7.03 12.62
CA VAL A 66 19.48 6.60 11.24
C VAL A 66 18.26 6.92 10.36
N LEU A 67 18.50 7.56 9.23
CA LEU A 67 17.52 7.89 8.22
C LEU A 67 17.73 7.00 7.00
N VAL A 68 16.66 6.40 6.51
CA VAL A 68 16.65 5.64 5.26
C VAL A 68 15.44 6.06 4.44
N GLU A 69 15.53 6.06 3.12
CA GLU A 69 14.33 6.25 2.30
C GLU A 69 13.53 4.95 2.14
N THR A 70 12.26 5.07 1.76
CA THR A 70 11.45 3.92 1.39
C THR A 70 12.00 3.25 0.14
N GLY A 71 12.46 2.00 0.28
CA GLY A 71 12.92 1.19 -0.85
C GLY A 71 13.01 -0.30 -0.51
N PRO A 72 13.39 -1.15 -1.47
CA PRO A 72 13.69 -2.54 -1.22
C PRO A 72 14.77 -2.68 -0.13
N GLY A 73 14.50 -3.50 0.89
CA GLY A 73 15.44 -3.73 1.99
C GLY A 73 15.41 -2.71 3.13
N ALA A 74 14.80 -1.54 2.97
CA ALA A 74 14.74 -0.50 4.02
C ALA A 74 14.14 -1.02 5.34
N GLN A 75 13.08 -1.84 5.26
CA GLN A 75 12.44 -2.43 6.44
C GLN A 75 13.36 -3.43 7.17
N ALA A 76 14.20 -4.18 6.47
CA ALA A 76 15.12 -5.12 7.08
C ALA A 76 16.23 -4.39 7.85
N TRP A 77 16.82 -3.36 7.25
CA TRP A 77 17.84 -2.53 7.90
C TRP A 77 17.26 -1.73 9.08
N ALA A 78 16.05 -1.19 8.93
CA ALA A 78 15.39 -0.49 10.03
C ALA A 78 15.05 -1.43 11.20
N GLN A 79 14.65 -2.67 10.92
CA GLN A 79 14.40 -3.66 11.98
C GLN A 79 15.70 -4.02 12.72
N LEU A 80 16.82 -4.19 12.00
CA LEU A 80 18.13 -4.44 12.61
C LEU A 80 18.52 -3.30 13.57
N LEU A 81 18.44 -2.06 13.09
CA LEU A 81 18.77 -0.86 13.87
C LEU A 81 17.86 -0.70 15.09
N LYS A 82 16.55 -0.93 14.91
CA LYS A 82 15.58 -0.92 16.01
C LYS A 82 15.91 -1.96 17.07
N THR A 83 16.31 -3.17 16.69
CA THR A 83 16.73 -4.23 17.62
C THR A 83 18.05 -3.91 18.33
N GLN A 84 18.94 -3.12 17.71
CA GLN A 84 20.18 -2.63 18.33
C GLN A 84 19.95 -1.46 19.30
N GLY A 85 18.77 -0.83 19.28
CA GLY A 85 18.45 0.33 20.10
C GLY A 85 18.72 1.68 19.44
N ASN A 86 19.11 1.70 18.16
CA ASN A 86 19.27 2.94 17.39
C ASN A 86 17.89 3.50 16.99
N PRO A 87 17.62 4.81 17.19
CA PRO A 87 16.47 5.46 16.58
C PRO A 87 16.56 5.38 15.06
N VAL A 88 15.48 4.97 14.40
CA VAL A 88 15.44 4.85 12.94
C VAL A 88 14.17 5.49 12.37
N ARG A 89 14.33 6.26 11.29
CA ARG A 89 13.22 6.86 10.53
C ARG A 89 13.31 6.45 9.07
N ILE A 90 12.24 5.81 8.57
CA ILE A 90 12.09 5.52 7.14
C ILE A 90 11.33 6.69 6.51
N LEU A 91 11.92 7.44 5.60
CA LEU A 91 11.30 8.60 4.95
C LEU A 91 10.65 8.21 3.62
N PRO A 92 9.43 8.70 3.30
CA PRO A 92 8.82 8.42 2.00
C PRO A 92 9.61 9.04 0.84
N ALA A 93 9.97 8.23 -0.16
CA ALA A 93 10.83 8.64 -1.28
C ALA A 93 10.29 9.85 -2.07
N GLN A 94 8.95 10.00 -2.15
CA GLN A 94 8.32 11.15 -2.81
C GLN A 94 8.66 12.48 -2.12
N HIS A 95 8.78 12.49 -0.79
CA HIS A 95 9.13 13.70 -0.04
C HIS A 95 10.65 13.93 0.00
N VAL A 96 11.44 12.85 0.03
CA VAL A 96 12.91 12.92 -0.12
C VAL A 96 13.28 13.54 -1.48
N ALA A 97 12.58 13.17 -2.55
CA ALA A 97 12.84 13.70 -3.88
C ALA A 97 12.70 15.23 -3.97
N ASN A 98 11.78 15.83 -3.20
CA ASN A 98 11.58 17.29 -3.16
C ASN A 98 12.73 18.04 -2.45
N HIS A 99 13.58 17.33 -1.69
CA HIS A 99 14.71 17.89 -0.94
C HIS A 99 16.06 17.69 -1.64
N ARG A 100 16.06 17.14 -2.85
CA ARG A 100 17.26 16.93 -3.66
C ARG A 100 17.73 18.26 -4.24
N SER A 101 19.04 18.48 -4.20
CA SER A 101 19.68 19.61 -4.86
C SER A 101 20.73 19.06 -5.82
N GLY A 102 20.74 19.56 -7.05
CA GLY A 102 21.63 19.09 -8.11
C GLY A 102 21.18 17.79 -8.79
N PRO A 103 22.03 17.23 -9.66
CA PRO A 103 21.71 16.03 -10.45
C PRO A 103 21.61 14.79 -9.56
N LYS A 104 20.86 13.80 -10.03
CA LYS A 104 20.69 12.52 -9.34
C LYS A 104 22.00 11.73 -9.32
N ASN A 105 22.51 11.43 -8.12
CA ASN A 105 23.63 10.53 -7.88
C ASN A 105 23.58 10.06 -6.41
N ASP A 106 24.26 8.95 -6.09
CA ASP A 106 24.20 8.32 -4.76
C ASP A 106 24.50 9.32 -3.62
N ARG A 107 25.47 10.24 -3.84
CA ARG A 107 25.84 11.29 -2.87
C ARG A 107 24.69 12.27 -2.61
N ASN A 108 24.14 12.85 -3.67
CA ASN A 108 23.05 13.81 -3.58
C ASN A 108 21.77 13.16 -3.03
N ASP A 109 21.60 11.86 -3.24
CA ASP A 109 20.48 11.08 -2.73
C ASP A 109 20.59 10.91 -1.20
N ALA A 110 21.79 10.55 -0.68
CA ALA A 110 22.04 10.51 0.76
C ALA A 110 21.89 11.90 1.42
N LEU A 111 22.38 12.97 0.78
CA LEU A 111 22.21 14.34 1.26
C LEU A 111 20.73 14.80 1.23
N ALA A 112 19.95 14.37 0.24
CA ALA A 112 18.52 14.65 0.19
C ALA A 112 17.77 14.00 1.36
N ILE A 113 18.16 12.78 1.75
CA ILE A 113 17.60 12.09 2.92
C ILE A 113 17.91 12.87 4.21
N LEU A 114 19.14 13.38 4.38
CA LEU A 114 19.48 14.23 5.54
C LEU A 114 18.61 15.49 5.60
N ARG A 115 18.46 16.20 4.47
CA ARG A 115 17.63 17.41 4.38
C ARG A 115 16.17 17.11 4.72
N ALA A 116 15.60 16.06 4.11
CA ALA A 116 14.24 15.61 4.40
C ALA A 116 14.07 15.15 5.86
N GLY A 117 15.12 14.61 6.49
CA GLY A 117 15.09 14.22 7.89
C GLY A 117 14.86 15.37 8.86
N ARG A 118 15.25 16.60 8.49
CA ARG A 118 15.05 17.82 9.29
C ARG A 118 13.61 18.32 9.22
N ASP A 119 12.91 18.01 8.14
CA ASP A 119 11.53 18.41 7.95
C ASP A 119 10.62 17.59 8.90
N THR A 120 10.16 18.24 9.96
CA THR A 120 9.26 17.63 10.96
C THR A 120 7.86 17.35 10.42
N SER A 121 7.49 17.96 9.29
CA SER A 121 6.23 17.68 8.60
C SER A 121 6.24 16.32 7.88
N ILE A 122 7.44 15.78 7.57
CA ILE A 122 7.58 14.46 6.94
C ILE A 122 7.43 13.37 8.00
N SER A 123 6.24 12.77 8.02
CA SER A 123 5.98 11.62 8.87
C SER A 123 6.70 10.36 8.35
N SER A 124 7.37 9.64 9.25
CA SER A 124 8.09 8.40 8.91
C SER A 124 7.15 7.24 8.55
N VAL A 125 7.63 6.31 7.74
CA VAL A 125 6.98 5.03 7.50
C VAL A 125 7.30 4.10 8.67
N PRO A 126 6.28 3.44 9.26
CA PRO A 126 6.49 2.54 10.39
C PRO A 126 7.42 1.38 10.04
N VAL A 127 8.27 1.02 11.00
CA VAL A 127 9.09 -0.19 10.96
C VAL A 127 8.20 -1.37 11.30
N LYS A 128 8.00 -2.25 10.32
CA LYS A 128 6.99 -3.30 10.42
C LYS A 128 7.58 -4.59 10.97
N SER A 129 6.78 -5.30 11.76
CA SER A 129 7.13 -6.65 12.18
C SER A 129 7.26 -7.60 10.98
N ALA A 130 8.03 -8.68 11.14
CA ALA A 130 8.17 -9.71 10.11
C ALA A 130 6.82 -10.30 9.68
N ALA A 131 5.90 -10.51 10.63
CA ALA A 131 4.54 -10.97 10.36
C ALA A 131 3.74 -9.98 9.47
N ALA A 132 3.84 -8.68 9.75
CA ALA A 132 3.17 -7.67 8.90
C ALA A 132 3.80 -7.58 7.51
N LEU A 133 5.11 -7.71 7.37
CA LEU A 133 5.77 -7.77 6.06
C LEU A 133 5.35 -9.01 5.28
N ALA A 134 5.24 -10.17 5.93
CA ALA A 134 4.71 -11.40 5.32
C ALA A 134 3.25 -11.22 4.87
N MET A 135 2.40 -10.59 5.70
CA MET A 135 1.03 -10.26 5.33
C MET A 135 0.98 -9.32 4.11
N GLN A 136 1.82 -8.29 4.07
CA GLN A 136 1.93 -7.42 2.90
C GLN A 136 2.39 -8.16 1.64
N ALA A 137 3.33 -9.10 1.77
CA ALA A 137 3.78 -9.94 0.68
C ALA A 137 2.63 -10.81 0.15
N LEU A 138 1.85 -11.43 1.03
CA LEU A 138 0.66 -12.21 0.69
C LEU A 138 -0.33 -11.39 -0.15
N HIS A 139 -0.64 -10.17 0.28
CA HIS A 139 -1.48 -9.24 -0.48
C HIS A 139 -0.91 -8.89 -1.86
N ARG A 140 0.39 -8.60 -1.95
CA ARG A 140 1.06 -8.25 -3.21
C ARG A 140 1.07 -9.41 -4.20
N VAL A 141 1.36 -10.63 -3.75
CA VAL A 141 1.35 -11.82 -4.60
C VAL A 141 -0.07 -12.08 -5.10
N ARG A 142 -1.07 -12.04 -4.21
CA ARG A 142 -2.49 -12.18 -4.60
C ARG A 142 -2.89 -11.13 -5.63
N GLN A 143 -2.55 -9.86 -5.41
CA GLN A 143 -2.83 -8.79 -6.38
C GLN A 143 -2.13 -9.05 -7.72
N GLY A 144 -0.89 -9.54 -7.71
CA GLY A 144 -0.16 -9.93 -8.90
C GLY A 144 -0.83 -11.06 -9.69
N TYR A 145 -1.37 -12.07 -9.01
CA TYR A 145 -2.17 -13.13 -9.66
C TYR A 145 -3.47 -12.59 -10.26
N VAL A 146 -4.20 -11.74 -9.53
CA VAL A 146 -5.44 -11.11 -10.05
C VAL A 146 -5.14 -10.33 -11.33
N ARG A 147 -4.08 -9.51 -11.34
CA ARG A 147 -3.69 -8.73 -12.53
C ARG A 147 -3.34 -9.61 -13.71
N ARG A 148 -2.54 -10.67 -13.50
CA ARG A 148 -2.18 -11.63 -14.55
C ARG A 148 -3.41 -12.34 -15.10
N ARG A 149 -4.30 -12.81 -14.23
CA ARG A 149 -5.54 -13.49 -14.63
C ARG A 149 -6.43 -12.58 -15.48
N THR A 150 -6.59 -11.30 -15.09
CA THR A 150 -7.32 -10.32 -15.90
C THR A 150 -6.63 -10.02 -17.23
N ALA A 151 -5.29 -9.88 -17.25
CA ALA A 151 -4.55 -9.66 -18.49
C ALA A 151 -4.74 -10.83 -19.46
N MET A 152 -4.73 -12.06 -18.97
CA MET A 152 -4.95 -13.26 -19.75
C MET A 152 -6.38 -13.35 -20.30
N SER A 153 -7.40 -12.98 -19.50
CA SER A 153 -8.77 -12.82 -20.01
C SER A 153 -8.87 -11.77 -21.12
N ASN A 154 -8.10 -10.67 -21.01
CA ASN A 154 -8.11 -9.65 -22.06
C ASN A 154 -7.39 -10.13 -23.33
N GLN A 155 -6.30 -10.87 -23.18
CA GLN A 155 -5.55 -11.47 -24.29
C GLN A 155 -6.42 -12.46 -25.07
N MET A 156 -7.02 -13.44 -24.40
CA MET A 156 -7.92 -14.40 -25.05
C MET A 156 -9.12 -13.73 -25.73
N ARG A 157 -9.73 -12.72 -25.08
CA ARG A 157 -10.82 -11.95 -25.72
C ARG A 157 -10.37 -11.21 -26.96
N GLY A 158 -9.14 -10.68 -26.99
CA GLY A 158 -8.57 -10.05 -28.17
C GLY A 158 -8.39 -11.03 -29.32
N LEU A 159 -7.76 -12.18 -29.04
CA LEU A 159 -7.52 -13.23 -30.04
C LEU A 159 -8.82 -13.77 -30.66
N LEU A 160 -9.84 -13.99 -29.83
CA LEU A 160 -11.17 -14.42 -30.28
C LEU A 160 -11.87 -13.34 -31.12
N LEU A 161 -11.69 -12.07 -30.79
CA LEU A 161 -12.32 -10.97 -31.51
C LEU A 161 -11.79 -10.84 -32.95
N GLU A 162 -10.52 -11.13 -33.19
CA GLU A 162 -9.94 -11.19 -34.56
C GLU A 162 -10.63 -12.24 -35.45
N HIS A 163 -11.29 -13.22 -34.85
CA HIS A 163 -12.05 -14.28 -35.53
C HIS A 163 -13.57 -14.04 -35.44
N GLY A 164 -14.00 -12.82 -35.09
CA GLY A 164 -15.42 -12.44 -35.01
C GLY A 164 -16.14 -12.91 -33.74
N LEU A 165 -15.43 -13.50 -32.77
CA LEU A 165 -16.02 -14.05 -31.56
C LEU A 165 -15.96 -13.05 -30.41
N ALA A 166 -17.01 -12.25 -30.29
CA ALA A 166 -17.18 -11.32 -29.20
C ALA A 166 -17.60 -12.04 -27.90
N MET A 167 -16.92 -11.72 -26.80
CA MET A 167 -17.23 -12.27 -25.48
C MET A 167 -17.65 -11.20 -24.48
N ALA A 168 -18.63 -11.54 -23.65
CA ALA A 168 -19.01 -10.74 -22.51
C ALA A 168 -17.87 -10.64 -21.47
N GLN A 169 -17.84 -9.52 -20.74
CA GLN A 169 -16.87 -9.32 -19.67
C GLN A 169 -17.26 -10.07 -18.40
N GLY A 170 -16.24 -10.50 -17.65
CA GLY A 170 -16.38 -11.03 -16.29
C GLY A 170 -16.04 -12.51 -16.18
N ASP A 171 -15.59 -12.91 -14.99
CA ASP A 171 -15.05 -14.25 -14.75
C ASP A 171 -16.04 -15.37 -15.08
N SER A 172 -17.33 -15.20 -14.76
CA SER A 172 -18.35 -16.22 -15.02
C SER A 172 -18.60 -16.44 -16.51
N ALA A 173 -18.76 -15.34 -17.26
CA ALA A 173 -18.90 -15.38 -18.71
C ALA A 173 -17.65 -16.01 -19.36
N PHE A 174 -16.48 -15.75 -18.78
CA PHE A 174 -15.22 -16.28 -19.26
C PHE A 174 -15.07 -17.78 -18.98
N SER A 175 -15.28 -18.22 -17.74
CA SER A 175 -15.15 -19.63 -17.33
C SER A 175 -16.12 -20.56 -18.04
N GLN A 176 -17.30 -20.06 -18.43
CA GLN A 176 -18.29 -20.86 -19.15
C GLN A 176 -18.21 -20.68 -20.66
N GLY A 177 -17.79 -19.51 -21.13
CA GLY A 177 -17.78 -19.15 -22.55
C GLY A 177 -16.62 -19.78 -23.31
N ILE A 178 -15.39 -19.73 -22.78
CA ILE A 178 -14.23 -20.26 -23.49
C ILE A 178 -14.36 -21.77 -23.76
N PRO A 179 -14.68 -22.64 -22.79
CA PRO A 179 -14.83 -24.07 -23.06
C PRO A 179 -15.85 -24.36 -24.17
N ARG A 180 -17.00 -23.68 -24.14
CA ARG A 180 -18.04 -23.82 -25.17
C ARG A 180 -17.56 -23.40 -26.57
N ILE A 181 -16.81 -22.31 -26.67
CA ILE A 181 -16.23 -21.85 -27.93
C ILE A 181 -15.22 -22.88 -28.46
N LEU A 182 -14.40 -23.47 -27.58
CA LEU A 182 -13.40 -24.47 -27.95
C LEU A 182 -14.03 -25.80 -28.37
N GLU A 183 -15.14 -26.21 -27.75
CA GLU A 183 -15.88 -27.43 -28.09
C GLU A 183 -16.72 -27.30 -29.38
N ASP A 184 -17.13 -26.09 -29.72
CA ASP A 184 -17.97 -25.84 -30.89
C ASP A 184 -17.13 -25.81 -32.19
N ALA A 185 -17.16 -26.93 -32.92
CA ALA A 185 -16.49 -27.10 -34.20
C ALA A 185 -17.01 -26.19 -35.32
N THR A 186 -18.18 -25.55 -35.15
CA THR A 186 -18.73 -24.60 -36.13
C THR A 186 -18.07 -23.22 -36.03
N GLN A 187 -17.35 -22.94 -34.95
CA GLN A 187 -16.67 -21.66 -34.75
C GLN A 187 -15.51 -21.50 -35.75
N PRO A 188 -15.28 -20.28 -36.28
CA PRO A 188 -14.25 -19.97 -37.28
C PRO A 188 -12.85 -19.89 -36.64
N LEU A 189 -12.48 -20.86 -35.82
CA LEU A 189 -11.21 -20.92 -35.11
C LEU A 189 -10.32 -22.00 -35.72
N PRO A 190 -9.14 -21.64 -36.26
CA PRO A 190 -8.13 -22.61 -36.65
C PRO A 190 -7.70 -23.48 -35.45
N ASP A 191 -7.36 -24.74 -35.70
CA ASP A 191 -6.98 -25.70 -34.64
C ASP A 191 -5.81 -25.20 -33.78
N MET A 192 -4.79 -24.60 -34.42
CA MET A 192 -3.66 -23.97 -33.73
C MET A 192 -4.10 -22.89 -32.72
N LEU A 193 -5.14 -22.12 -33.04
CA LEU A 193 -5.67 -21.11 -32.13
C LEU A 193 -6.50 -21.74 -31.00
N ARG A 194 -7.24 -22.83 -31.29
CA ARG A 194 -7.98 -23.57 -30.26
C ARG A 194 -7.02 -24.13 -29.21
N GLU A 195 -5.94 -24.76 -29.64
CA GLU A 195 -4.88 -25.27 -28.76
C GLU A 195 -4.27 -24.14 -27.90
N LEU A 196 -3.90 -23.02 -28.53
CA LEU A 196 -3.33 -21.88 -27.80
C LEU A 196 -4.28 -21.30 -26.75
N ILE A 197 -5.58 -21.19 -27.08
CA ILE A 197 -6.59 -20.68 -26.14
C ILE A 197 -6.82 -21.69 -25.00
N ASP A 198 -6.79 -23.00 -25.28
CA ASP A 198 -6.90 -24.03 -24.25
C ASP A 198 -5.74 -23.96 -23.24
N GLU A 199 -4.51 -23.79 -23.71
CA GLU A 199 -3.33 -23.59 -22.84
C GLU A 199 -3.50 -22.34 -21.94
N LEU A 200 -3.91 -21.20 -22.52
CA LEU A 200 -4.16 -19.96 -21.79
C LEU A 200 -5.31 -20.12 -20.77
N LEU A 201 -6.34 -20.90 -21.10
CA LEU A 201 -7.44 -21.22 -20.19
C LEU A 201 -6.96 -22.07 -19.00
N GLY A 202 -6.08 -23.04 -19.25
CA GLY A 202 -5.42 -23.83 -18.23
C GLY A 202 -4.66 -22.95 -17.23
N GLU A 203 -3.79 -22.06 -17.73
CA GLU A 203 -3.07 -21.12 -16.87
C GLU A 203 -4.01 -20.17 -16.10
N TRP A 204 -5.09 -19.73 -16.76
CA TRP A 204 -6.06 -18.81 -16.17
C TRP A 204 -6.79 -19.44 -14.98
N SER A 205 -7.11 -20.73 -15.11
CA SER A 205 -7.75 -21.54 -14.09
C SER A 205 -6.82 -21.75 -12.89
N GLN A 206 -5.56 -22.13 -13.15
CA GLN A 206 -4.53 -22.27 -12.10
C GLN A 206 -4.29 -20.96 -11.32
N LEU A 207 -4.29 -19.82 -12.01
CA LEU A 207 -4.22 -18.51 -11.34
C LEU A 207 -5.44 -18.28 -10.44
N GLY A 208 -6.64 -18.69 -10.87
CA GLY A 208 -7.86 -18.62 -10.07
C GLY A 208 -7.75 -19.41 -8.77
N GLU A 209 -7.29 -20.66 -8.85
CA GLU A 209 -7.05 -21.51 -7.68
C GLU A 209 -6.03 -20.90 -6.72
N ARG A 210 -4.89 -20.41 -7.24
CA ARG A 210 -3.88 -19.73 -6.43
C ARG A 210 -4.44 -18.48 -5.75
N ILE A 211 -5.29 -17.70 -6.41
CA ILE A 211 -5.99 -16.56 -5.80
C ILE A 211 -6.90 -17.03 -4.66
N ASN A 212 -7.64 -18.12 -4.83
CA ASN A 212 -8.51 -18.68 -3.80
C ASN A 212 -7.71 -19.15 -2.59
N VAL A 213 -6.60 -19.87 -2.79
CA VAL A 213 -5.69 -20.29 -1.71
C VAL A 213 -5.18 -19.10 -0.91
N LEU A 214 -4.69 -18.05 -1.58
CA LEU A 214 -4.19 -16.86 -0.87
C LEU A 214 -5.33 -16.07 -0.21
N THR A 215 -6.53 -16.07 -0.79
CA THR A 215 -7.72 -15.45 -0.18
C THR A 215 -8.10 -16.19 1.10
N GLY A 216 -8.15 -17.52 1.09
CA GLY A 216 -8.42 -18.33 2.27
C GLY A 216 -7.41 -18.10 3.40
N ARG A 217 -6.12 -17.94 3.07
CA ARG A 217 -5.09 -17.56 4.07
C ARG A 217 -5.36 -16.20 4.71
N LEU A 218 -5.77 -15.21 3.93
CA LEU A 218 -6.15 -13.88 4.43
C LEU A 218 -7.42 -13.95 5.29
N GLU A 219 -8.39 -14.77 4.91
CA GLU A 219 -9.61 -14.98 5.69
C GLU A 219 -9.33 -15.64 7.04
N THR A 220 -8.50 -16.68 7.08
CA THR A 220 -8.06 -17.31 8.32
C THR A 220 -7.30 -16.32 9.20
N ALA A 221 -6.39 -15.52 8.64
CA ALA A 221 -5.69 -14.49 9.39
C ALA A 221 -6.64 -13.45 9.99
N ALA A 222 -7.64 -13.00 9.22
CA ALA A 222 -8.64 -12.05 9.71
C ALA A 222 -9.52 -12.64 10.82
N LYS A 223 -9.86 -13.94 10.74
CA LYS A 223 -10.64 -14.65 11.76
C LYS A 223 -9.87 -14.83 13.07
N ASN A 224 -8.54 -14.80 13.04
CA ASN A 224 -7.70 -15.00 14.22
C ASN A 224 -7.20 -13.68 14.83
N ASP A 225 -7.56 -12.53 14.27
CA ASP A 225 -7.12 -11.21 14.72
C ASP A 225 -8.32 -10.38 15.22
N GLU A 226 -8.30 -10.02 16.51
CA GLU A 226 -9.41 -9.28 17.13
C GLU A 226 -9.60 -7.89 16.51
N THR A 227 -8.53 -7.21 16.12
CA THR A 227 -8.62 -5.93 15.42
C THR A 227 -9.29 -6.13 14.07
N ALA A 228 -8.93 -7.18 13.33
CA ALA A 228 -9.52 -7.48 12.03
C ALA A 228 -11.03 -7.76 12.15
N LYS A 229 -11.44 -8.53 13.16
CA LYS A 229 -12.86 -8.77 13.47
C LYS A 229 -13.61 -7.46 13.72
N ARG A 230 -13.05 -6.56 14.54
CA ARG A 230 -13.64 -5.24 14.79
C ARG A 230 -13.75 -4.41 13.51
N LEU A 231 -12.70 -4.34 12.69
CA LEU A 231 -12.73 -3.60 11.42
C LEU A 231 -13.79 -4.17 10.46
N MET A 232 -13.99 -5.48 10.44
CA MET A 232 -14.99 -6.15 9.60
C MET A 232 -16.44 -5.88 9.99
N THR A 233 -16.70 -5.27 11.15
CA THR A 233 -18.04 -4.79 11.50
C THR A 233 -18.49 -3.59 10.65
N VAL A 234 -17.55 -2.92 9.96
CA VAL A 234 -17.83 -1.82 9.04
C VAL A 234 -18.27 -2.38 7.68
N ARG A 235 -19.46 -1.97 7.19
CA ARG A 235 -19.98 -2.42 5.88
C ARG A 235 -18.99 -2.14 4.76
N GLY A 236 -18.72 -3.15 3.96
CA GLY A 236 -17.77 -3.07 2.84
C GLY A 236 -16.32 -3.28 3.27
N ILE A 237 -16.06 -3.58 4.53
CA ILE A 237 -14.75 -4.01 5.02
C ILE A 237 -14.81 -5.51 5.29
N GLY A 238 -14.23 -6.29 4.38
CA GLY A 238 -14.09 -7.74 4.54
C GLY A 238 -12.67 -8.15 4.96
N PRO A 239 -12.40 -9.46 5.07
CA PRO A 239 -11.11 -10.00 5.50
C PRO A 239 -9.90 -9.46 4.74
N ILE A 240 -10.03 -9.31 3.42
CA ILE A 240 -8.95 -8.77 2.56
C ILE A 240 -8.65 -7.30 2.91
N ILE A 241 -9.66 -6.49 3.24
CA ILE A 241 -9.46 -5.07 3.53
C ILE A 241 -8.92 -4.91 4.95
N SER A 242 -9.48 -5.63 5.93
CA SER A 242 -9.05 -5.54 7.33
C SER A 242 -7.59 -5.98 7.52
N THR A 243 -7.21 -7.13 6.95
CA THR A 243 -5.82 -7.61 6.98
C THR A 243 -4.85 -6.67 6.26
N ALA A 244 -5.27 -6.07 5.13
CA ALA A 244 -4.45 -5.10 4.42
C ALA A 244 -4.19 -3.84 5.24
N VAL A 245 -5.18 -3.37 6.01
CA VAL A 245 -5.04 -2.21 6.91
C VAL A 245 -4.10 -2.56 8.06
N ILE A 246 -4.31 -3.69 8.74
CA ILE A 246 -3.48 -4.14 9.87
C ILE A 246 -2.02 -4.33 9.45
N ALA A 247 -1.80 -4.92 8.27
CA ALA A 247 -0.47 -5.12 7.71
C ALA A 247 0.29 -3.82 7.41
N LYS A 248 -0.38 -2.65 7.41
CA LYS A 248 0.32 -1.36 7.28
C LYS A 248 0.96 -0.90 8.57
N GLN A 249 0.48 -1.37 9.72
CA GLN A 249 0.91 -0.92 11.05
C GLN A 249 1.00 0.60 11.10
N THR A 250 -0.08 1.29 10.72
CA THR A 250 -0.04 2.73 10.51
C THR A 250 0.12 3.55 11.78
N GLU A 251 -0.09 2.97 12.99
CA GLU A 251 -0.06 3.69 14.29
C GLU A 251 -1.04 4.87 14.27
N PRO A 252 -2.35 4.66 14.54
CA PRO A 252 -3.38 5.67 14.28
C PRO A 252 -3.14 7.01 15.02
N GLU A 253 -2.41 7.00 16.12
CA GLU A 253 -2.06 8.17 16.96
C GLU A 253 -1.20 9.20 16.21
N ARG A 254 -0.50 8.78 15.14
CA ARG A 254 0.30 9.70 14.31
C ARG A 254 -0.52 10.70 13.51
N PHE A 255 -1.82 10.43 13.34
CA PHE A 255 -2.71 11.27 12.54
C PHE A 255 -3.50 12.16 13.50
N ALA A 256 -3.47 13.48 13.28
CA ALA A 256 -4.20 14.41 14.14
C ALA A 256 -5.72 14.20 14.09
N ASN A 257 -6.23 13.59 13.02
CA ASN A 257 -7.64 13.22 12.90
C ASN A 257 -7.89 12.17 11.81
N ALA A 258 -9.09 11.60 11.83
CA ALA A 258 -9.59 10.63 10.85
C ALA A 258 -9.50 11.10 9.38
N ARG A 259 -9.58 12.41 9.10
CA ARG A 259 -9.50 12.92 7.72
C ARG A 259 -8.07 12.79 7.18
N GLN A 260 -7.05 13.04 8.01
CA GLN A 260 -5.65 12.83 7.64
C GLN A 260 -5.35 11.34 7.41
N PHE A 261 -5.92 10.44 8.21
CA PHE A 261 -5.81 9.00 7.96
C PHE A 261 -6.41 8.61 6.59
N ALA A 262 -7.60 9.10 6.25
CA ALA A 262 -8.20 8.86 4.94
C ALA A 262 -7.37 9.50 3.79
N ALA A 263 -6.74 10.64 4.04
CA ALA A 263 -5.85 11.32 3.10
C ALA A 263 -4.58 10.51 2.82
N TYR A 264 -4.02 9.85 3.84
CA TYR A 264 -2.84 8.98 3.73
C TYR A 264 -3.06 7.81 2.75
N PHE A 265 -4.29 7.29 2.66
CA PHE A 265 -4.66 6.29 1.65
C PHE A 265 -5.17 6.89 0.33
N GLY A 266 -5.18 8.21 0.20
CA GLY A 266 -5.53 8.91 -1.04
C GLY A 266 -7.01 8.95 -1.38
N LEU A 267 -7.87 8.82 -0.37
CA LEU A 267 -9.33 8.89 -0.52
C LEU A 267 -9.89 10.30 -0.27
N VAL A 268 -9.06 11.33 -0.37
CA VAL A 268 -9.46 12.74 -0.28
C VAL A 268 -9.39 13.45 -1.64
N PRO A 269 -10.27 14.42 -1.91
CA PRO A 269 -10.17 15.25 -3.11
C PRO A 269 -8.87 16.06 -3.10
N LYS A 270 -8.31 16.36 -4.28
CA LYS A 270 -7.28 17.40 -4.41
C LYS A 270 -7.89 18.74 -4.03
N GLN A 271 -7.19 19.53 -3.24
CA GLN A 271 -7.59 20.89 -2.94
C GLN A 271 -6.69 21.85 -3.71
N ASN A 272 -7.30 22.68 -4.56
CA ASN A 272 -6.64 23.81 -5.18
C ASN A 272 -7.28 25.06 -4.60
N SER A 273 -6.55 25.76 -3.74
CA SER A 273 -6.98 27.03 -3.16
C SER A 273 -6.21 28.17 -3.82
N SER A 274 -6.90 29.20 -4.28
CA SER A 274 -6.27 30.45 -4.74
C SER A 274 -7.03 31.64 -4.12
N GLY A 275 -6.32 32.49 -3.36
CA GLY A 275 -6.93 33.63 -2.65
C GLY A 275 -8.09 33.18 -1.76
N GLU A 276 -9.30 33.60 -2.12
CA GLU A 276 -10.53 33.35 -1.34
C GLU A 276 -11.32 32.11 -1.79
N LYS A 277 -10.94 31.45 -2.89
CA LYS A 277 -11.72 30.32 -3.46
C LYS A 277 -11.02 29.00 -3.22
N VAL A 278 -11.65 28.15 -2.42
CA VAL A 278 -11.29 26.74 -2.27
C VAL A 278 -12.04 25.92 -3.32
N ARG A 279 -11.30 25.33 -4.28
CA ARG A 279 -11.87 24.39 -5.24
C ARG A 279 -11.40 22.97 -4.94
N LEU A 280 -12.35 22.07 -4.70
CA LEU A 280 -12.09 20.64 -4.58
C LEU A 280 -12.11 20.00 -5.98
N GLY A 281 -11.01 19.36 -6.36
CA GLY A 281 -10.84 18.66 -7.63
C GLY A 281 -11.04 17.15 -7.53
N LYS A 282 -10.51 16.42 -8.52
CA LYS A 282 -10.51 14.94 -8.57
C LYS A 282 -9.79 14.35 -7.33
N MET A 283 -10.08 13.08 -7.01
CA MET A 283 -9.38 12.34 -5.94
C MET A 283 -7.86 12.45 -6.10
N SER A 284 -7.14 12.67 -4.99
CA SER A 284 -5.70 12.94 -5.01
C SER A 284 -4.89 11.86 -5.70
N LYS A 285 -5.29 10.59 -5.52
CA LYS A 285 -4.56 9.39 -5.92
C LYS A 285 -3.15 9.28 -5.30
N HIS A 286 -2.77 10.17 -4.39
CA HIS A 286 -1.53 10.10 -3.61
C HIS A 286 -1.71 9.08 -2.47
N GLY A 287 -0.67 8.33 -2.10
CA GLY A 287 -0.78 7.27 -1.08
C GLY A 287 -1.03 5.87 -1.63
N ASP A 288 -1.48 4.95 -0.77
CA ASP A 288 -1.53 3.51 -1.09
C ASP A 288 -2.61 3.15 -2.12
N ALA A 289 -2.19 2.92 -3.37
CA ALA A 289 -3.10 2.56 -4.46
C ALA A 289 -3.83 1.23 -4.22
N TYR A 290 -3.20 0.27 -3.52
CA TYR A 290 -3.82 -1.04 -3.28
C TYR A 290 -4.97 -0.93 -2.28
N LEU A 291 -4.73 -0.33 -1.11
CA LEU A 291 -5.76 -0.15 -0.08
C LEU A 291 -6.89 0.77 -0.57
N ARG A 292 -6.56 1.81 -1.32
CA ARG A 292 -7.57 2.67 -1.97
C ARG A 292 -8.47 1.87 -2.91
N SER A 293 -7.90 1.05 -3.78
CA SER A 293 -8.67 0.19 -4.67
C SER A 293 -9.54 -0.78 -3.88
N LEU A 294 -8.99 -1.46 -2.87
CA LEU A 294 -9.76 -2.40 -2.04
C LEU A 294 -10.93 -1.71 -1.32
N ALA A 295 -10.71 -0.55 -0.71
CA ALA A 295 -11.75 0.20 0.00
C ALA A 295 -12.89 0.63 -0.93
N ILE A 296 -12.56 1.07 -2.15
CA ILE A 296 -13.56 1.42 -3.18
C ILE A 296 -14.32 0.17 -3.66
N GLN A 297 -13.64 -0.96 -3.86
CA GLN A 297 -14.30 -2.22 -4.23
C GLN A 297 -15.25 -2.70 -3.13
N GLY A 298 -14.82 -2.61 -1.87
CA GLY A 298 -15.67 -2.89 -0.71
C GLY A 298 -16.91 -2.00 -0.67
N ALA A 299 -16.76 -0.71 -0.95
CA ALA A 299 -17.89 0.21 -1.08
C ALA A 299 -18.82 -0.13 -2.25
N HIS A 300 -18.27 -0.53 -3.41
CA HIS A 300 -19.09 -0.99 -4.53
C HIS A 300 -19.91 -2.24 -4.22
N ALA A 301 -19.35 -3.17 -3.45
CA ALA A 301 -20.06 -4.36 -2.98
C ALA A 301 -21.27 -3.97 -2.11
N VAL A 302 -21.09 -3.03 -1.18
CA VAL A 302 -22.20 -2.49 -0.36
C VAL A 302 -23.28 -1.88 -1.25
N LEU A 303 -22.91 -0.96 -2.14
CA LEU A 303 -23.87 -0.29 -3.04
C LEU A 303 -24.59 -1.25 -3.99
N ARG A 304 -24.12 -2.49 -4.18
CA ARG A 304 -24.78 -3.51 -5.01
C ARG A 304 -25.88 -4.24 -4.23
N GLN A 305 -25.75 -4.29 -2.91
CA GLN A 305 -26.68 -4.98 -2.02
C GLN A 305 -27.77 -4.05 -1.45
N VAL A 306 -27.59 -2.72 -1.55
CA VAL A 306 -28.60 -1.74 -1.15
C VAL A 306 -29.85 -1.91 -2.01
N LYS A 307 -30.94 -2.37 -1.41
CA LYS A 307 -32.26 -2.51 -2.07
C LYS A 307 -32.92 -1.14 -2.18
N ALA A 308 -33.57 -0.85 -3.30
CA ALA A 308 -34.32 0.39 -3.51
C ALA A 308 -35.41 0.62 -2.45
N THR A 309 -36.03 -0.47 -1.99
CA THR A 309 -37.11 -0.48 -0.98
C THR A 309 -36.61 -0.44 0.46
N SER A 310 -35.30 -0.36 0.71
CA SER A 310 -34.77 -0.39 2.08
C SER A 310 -35.20 0.86 2.86
N GLU A 311 -35.79 0.63 4.04
CA GLU A 311 -36.18 1.71 4.96
C GLU A 311 -35.07 2.13 5.92
N ASP A 312 -33.96 1.39 5.93
CA ASP A 312 -32.82 1.73 6.77
C ASP A 312 -32.28 3.14 6.44
N PRO A 313 -32.09 4.01 7.46
CA PRO A 313 -31.51 5.34 7.26
C PRO A 313 -30.15 5.36 6.56
N ASP A 314 -29.27 4.37 6.80
CA ASP A 314 -27.96 4.30 6.15
C ASP A 314 -28.09 3.91 4.67
N ASP A 315 -28.92 2.93 4.34
CA ASP A 315 -29.25 2.56 2.96
C ASP A 315 -29.91 3.72 2.20
N ARG A 316 -30.91 4.41 2.79
CA ARG A 316 -31.51 5.62 2.18
C ARG A 316 -30.47 6.72 1.93
N ARG A 317 -29.50 6.89 2.83
CA ARG A 317 -28.37 7.81 2.64
C ARG A 317 -27.49 7.39 1.46
N LEU A 318 -27.16 6.11 1.35
CA LEU A 318 -26.37 5.57 0.23
C LEU A 318 -27.10 5.72 -1.11
N GLN A 319 -28.41 5.45 -1.15
CA GLN A 319 -29.25 5.68 -2.33
C GLN A 319 -29.23 7.15 -2.75
N ARG A 320 -29.40 8.09 -1.80
CA ARG A 320 -29.30 9.54 -2.08
C ARG A 320 -27.93 9.94 -2.65
N TRP A 321 -26.85 9.29 -2.22
CA TRP A 321 -25.53 9.54 -2.81
C TRP A 321 -25.44 9.01 -4.23
N VAL A 322 -25.97 7.81 -4.49
CA VAL A 322 -25.98 7.21 -5.83
C VAL A 322 -26.81 8.05 -6.79
N SER A 323 -28.00 8.51 -6.40
CA SER A 323 -28.86 9.33 -7.26
C SER A 323 -28.25 10.70 -7.59
N ARG A 324 -27.60 11.34 -6.61
CA ARG A 324 -27.03 12.68 -6.80
C ARG A 324 -25.66 12.70 -7.49
N LEU A 325 -24.80 11.73 -7.17
CA LEU A 325 -23.38 11.76 -7.57
C LEU A 325 -23.02 10.72 -8.61
N GLY A 326 -23.88 9.72 -8.82
CA GLY A 326 -23.52 8.51 -9.54
C GLY A 326 -22.83 7.47 -8.65
N ARG A 327 -22.78 6.23 -9.15
CA ARG A 327 -22.35 5.06 -8.37
C ARG A 327 -20.86 5.08 -8.00
N LYS A 328 -20.00 5.60 -8.87
CA LYS A 328 -18.54 5.64 -8.63
C LYS A 328 -18.20 6.62 -7.52
N GLU A 329 -18.74 7.82 -7.59
CA GLU A 329 -18.54 8.90 -6.63
C GLU A 329 -19.15 8.54 -5.26
N ALA A 330 -20.33 7.91 -5.26
CA ALA A 330 -20.94 7.36 -4.04
C ALA A 330 -20.03 6.30 -3.38
N ALA A 331 -19.39 5.42 -4.16
CA ALA A 331 -18.46 4.41 -3.65
C ALA A 331 -17.21 5.05 -3.05
N VAL A 332 -16.62 6.06 -3.71
CA VAL A 332 -15.48 6.82 -3.17
C VAL A 332 -15.85 7.50 -1.85
N ARG A 333 -17.03 8.11 -1.78
CA ARG A 333 -17.53 8.76 -0.56
C ARG A 333 -17.74 7.77 0.58
N LEU A 334 -18.30 6.59 0.32
CA LEU A 334 -18.44 5.52 1.30
C LEU A 334 -17.08 4.98 1.75
N ALA A 335 -16.14 4.75 0.82
CA ALA A 335 -14.79 4.31 1.15
C ALA A 335 -14.06 5.32 2.05
N ASN A 336 -14.18 6.63 1.77
CA ASN A 336 -13.63 7.68 2.63
C ASN A 336 -14.24 7.64 4.04
N ARG A 337 -15.57 7.53 4.14
CA ARG A 337 -16.26 7.38 5.43
C ARG A 337 -15.77 6.14 6.19
N ASN A 338 -15.63 5.00 5.52
CA ASN A 338 -15.19 3.76 6.14
C ASN A 338 -13.77 3.87 6.68
N LEU A 339 -12.83 4.50 5.97
CA LEU A 339 -11.49 4.75 6.50
C LEU A 339 -11.48 5.63 7.75
N ARG A 340 -12.39 6.61 7.81
CA ARG A 340 -12.54 7.45 9.00
C ARG A 340 -13.06 6.65 10.21
N ILE A 341 -13.98 5.72 9.98
CA ILE A 341 -14.46 4.80 11.01
C ILE A 341 -13.35 3.85 11.43
N ILE A 342 -12.62 3.25 10.48
CA ILE A 342 -11.46 2.38 10.74
C ILE A 342 -10.45 3.09 11.65
N TRP A 343 -10.12 4.35 11.39
CA TRP A 343 -9.19 5.11 12.24
C TRP A 343 -9.65 5.21 13.69
N VAL A 344 -10.95 5.37 13.93
CA VAL A 344 -11.53 5.37 15.29
C VAL A 344 -11.41 3.98 15.92
N LEU A 345 -11.78 2.92 15.19
CA LEU A 345 -11.72 1.53 15.66
C LEU A 345 -10.29 0.99 15.87
N LEU A 346 -9.29 1.65 15.29
CA LEU A 346 -7.88 1.33 15.53
C LEU A 346 -7.37 1.93 16.84
N GLN A 347 -8.03 2.97 17.37
CA GLN A 347 -7.65 3.64 18.63
C GLN A 347 -8.40 3.11 19.85
N ASN A 348 -9.44 2.30 19.64
CA ASN A 348 -10.25 1.77 20.72
C ASN A 348 -10.62 0.31 20.46
N ASP A 349 -10.95 -0.41 21.52
CA ASP A 349 -11.39 -1.81 21.42
C ASP A 349 -12.90 -1.95 21.13
N GLN A 350 -13.52 -0.91 20.57
CA GLN A 350 -14.95 -0.91 20.27
C GLN A 350 -15.25 -1.57 18.93
N THR A 351 -16.45 -2.14 18.82
CA THR A 351 -17.01 -2.62 17.55
C THR A 351 -17.87 -1.53 16.91
N TYR A 352 -17.92 -1.48 15.58
CA TYR A 352 -18.82 -0.56 14.90
C TYR A 352 -20.26 -1.03 15.09
N ARG A 353 -21.05 -0.24 15.83
CA ARG A 353 -22.50 -0.41 15.93
C ARG A 353 -23.16 0.57 14.98
N ARG A 354 -23.94 0.05 14.03
CA ARG A 354 -24.83 0.89 13.22
C ARG A 354 -25.88 1.49 14.15
N GLN A 355 -26.00 2.80 14.17
CA GLN A 355 -27.18 3.43 14.77
C GLN A 355 -28.39 3.00 13.95
N VAL A 356 -29.20 2.11 14.51
CA VAL A 356 -30.59 1.93 14.11
C VAL A 356 -31.27 3.24 14.53
N GLY A 357 -31.76 4.00 13.57
CA GLY A 357 -32.10 5.41 13.80
C GLY A 357 -33.08 5.60 14.94
N ASN A 358 -32.65 6.25 16.01
CA ASN A 358 -33.51 7.15 16.75
C ASN A 358 -33.27 8.55 16.18
N ALA A 359 -34.36 9.18 15.76
CA ALA A 359 -34.37 10.54 15.24
C ALA A 359 -33.75 11.49 16.27
N GLN A 360 -32.76 12.26 15.83
CA GLN A 360 -32.64 13.67 16.19
C GLN A 360 -31.73 14.34 15.15
N GLU A 361 -32.34 15.22 14.37
CA GLU A 361 -31.65 16.28 13.67
C GLU A 361 -30.94 17.14 14.72
N ALA A 362 -29.62 17.04 14.78
CA ALA A 362 -28.80 18.08 15.38
C ALA A 362 -28.20 18.89 14.23
N ALA A 363 -28.70 20.12 14.10
CA ALA A 363 -28.20 21.16 13.23
C ALA A 363 -26.67 21.29 13.34
N MET A 364 -26.00 21.41 12.19
CA MET A 364 -24.62 21.87 12.12
C MET A 364 -24.63 23.29 11.57
N SER A 365 -24.50 24.25 12.47
CA SER A 365 -23.69 25.45 12.26
C SER A 365 -22.22 25.08 12.11
#